data_AF-A0A7S4ID35-F1
#
_entry.id   AF-A0A7S4ID35-F1
#
_cell.length_a   1.000
_cell.length_b   1.000
_cell.length_c   1.000
_cell.angle_alpha   90.00
_cell.angle_beta   90.00
_cell.angle_gamma   90.00
#
_symmetry.space_group_name_H-M   'P 1'
#
loop_
_entity.id
_entity.type
_entity.pdbx_description
1 polymer ?
#
loop_
_entity_poly.entity_id
_entity_poly.type
_entity_poly.pdbx_seq_one_letter_code
_entity_poly.pdbx_strand_id
1 'polypeptide(L)'
;ALGTSLPDALASKSAALNDLTADASVGNVTGSNCVNVFLGLGLPWLMCSVYWAAMGATSDWTNTYSNLDGKDYTIDYPDGGFIVPGDDLGFAVVTFVTFACICFAILGLRRVYGGGELGGPVKAKWVTFFIFAGLWVAFITLYCVLGGEVVI
;
A
#
# COMPACT_ATOMS: atom_id res chain seq x y z
N ALA A 1 -13.34 -2.14 -3.90
CA ALA A 1 -12.61 -2.34 -2.63
C ALA A 1 -13.39 -3.18 -1.62
N LEU A 2 -14.64 -2.82 -1.25
CA LEU A 2 -15.38 -3.50 -0.17
C LEU A 2 -15.55 -5.03 -0.37
N GLY A 3 -15.73 -5.50 -1.60
CA GLY A 3 -15.98 -6.92 -1.92
C GLY A 3 -14.77 -7.84 -1.87
N THR A 4 -13.57 -7.36 -2.20
CA THR A 4 -12.35 -8.17 -2.28
C THR A 4 -11.64 -8.30 -0.93
N SER A 5 -11.81 -7.33 -0.04
CA SER A 5 -11.21 -7.32 1.30
C SER A 5 -12.11 -7.93 2.39
N LEU A 6 -13.37 -8.25 2.07
CA LEU A 6 -14.32 -8.87 2.99
C LEU A 6 -13.84 -10.23 3.51
N PRO A 7 -13.36 -11.16 2.66
CA PRO A 7 -12.78 -12.42 3.13
C PRO A 7 -11.59 -12.21 4.06
N ASP A 8 -10.70 -11.26 3.75
CA ASP A 8 -9.52 -10.93 4.57
C ASP A 8 -9.92 -10.34 5.93
N ALA A 9 -10.93 -9.48 5.96
CA ALA A 9 -11.47 -8.93 7.20
C ALA A 9 -12.11 -10.02 8.08
N LEU A 10 -12.82 -10.97 7.48
CA LEU A 10 -13.41 -12.10 8.20
C LEU A 10 -12.34 -13.06 8.73
N ALA A 11 -11.30 -13.35 7.94
CA ALA A 11 -10.17 -14.15 8.38
C ALA A 11 -9.41 -13.46 9.53
N SER A 12 -9.19 -12.15 9.46
CA SER A 12 -8.52 -11.36 10.49
C SER A 12 -9.33 -11.28 11.78
N LYS A 13 -10.67 -11.16 11.67
CA LYS A 13 -11.60 -11.24 12.81
C LYS A 13 -11.58 -12.62 13.44
N SER A 14 -11.58 -13.69 12.64
CA SER A 14 -11.48 -15.06 13.12
C SER A 14 -10.15 -15.29 13.87
N ALA A 15 -9.02 -14.84 13.31
CA ALA A 15 -7.71 -14.91 13.95
C ALA A 15 -7.68 -14.12 15.27
N ALA A 16 -8.30 -12.94 15.34
CA ALA A 16 -8.36 -12.13 16.55
C ALA A 16 -9.24 -12.72 17.66
N LEU A 17 -10.28 -13.48 17.31
CA LEU A 17 -11.18 -14.11 18.29
C LEU A 17 -10.60 -15.40 18.88
N ASN A 18 -9.75 -16.10 18.12
CA ASN A 18 -9.16 -17.37 18.51
C ASN A 18 -7.80 -17.22 19.23
N ASP A 19 -7.26 -16.00 19.36
CA ASP A 19 -5.97 -15.73 20.00
C ASP A 19 -6.11 -14.66 21.11
N LEU A 20 -5.56 -14.94 22.29
CA LEU A 20 -5.64 -14.08 23.48
C LEU A 20 -4.87 -12.76 23.30
N THR A 21 -3.73 -12.80 22.60
CA THR A 21 -2.90 -11.63 22.30
C THR A 21 -3.23 -11.02 20.94
N ALA A 22 -4.02 -11.74 20.13
CA ALA A 22 -4.48 -11.36 18.80
C ALA A 22 -3.34 -10.96 17.83
N ASP A 23 -2.14 -11.48 18.07
CA ASP A 23 -0.96 -11.18 17.26
C ASP A 23 -1.12 -11.82 15.86
N ALA A 24 -1.80 -12.97 15.79
CA ALA A 24 -2.12 -13.65 14.54
C ALA A 24 -2.97 -12.78 13.58
N SER A 25 -3.79 -11.87 14.12
CA SER A 25 -4.61 -10.95 13.32
C SER A 25 -3.77 -9.91 12.59
N VAL A 26 -2.73 -9.38 13.25
CA VAL A 26 -1.79 -8.42 12.63
C VAL A 26 -1.12 -9.08 11.44
N GLY A 27 -0.54 -10.27 11.64
CA GLY A 27 0.14 -11.02 10.59
C GLY A 27 -0.76 -11.34 9.40
N ASN A 28 -2.03 -11.68 9.66
CA ASN A 28 -3.00 -11.95 8.60
C ASN A 28 -3.32 -10.69 7.77
N VAL A 29 -3.64 -9.56 8.43
CA VAL A 29 -3.94 -8.29 7.75
C VAL A 29 -2.74 -7.79 6.97
N THR A 30 -1.54 -7.82 7.54
CA THR A 30 -0.34 -7.36 6.83
C THR A 30 0.03 -8.30 5.69
N GLY A 31 -0.07 -9.62 5.92
CA GLY A 31 0.28 -10.63 4.93
C GLY A 31 -0.64 -10.60 3.70
N SER A 32 -1.95 -10.56 3.90
CA SER A 32 -2.92 -10.52 2.79
C SER A 32 -2.80 -9.22 1.99
N ASN A 33 -2.60 -8.07 2.65
CA ASN A 33 -2.37 -6.80 1.97
C ASN A 33 -1.06 -6.80 1.17
N CYS A 34 0.02 -7.37 1.72
CA CYS A 34 1.29 -7.54 0.99
C CYS A 34 1.09 -8.39 -0.26
N VAL A 35 0.40 -9.53 -0.17
CA VAL A 35 0.11 -10.39 -1.32
C VAL A 35 -0.72 -9.65 -2.38
N ASN A 36 -1.73 -8.88 -1.97
CA ASN A 36 -2.56 -8.10 -2.88
C ASN A 36 -1.73 -7.04 -3.64
N VAL A 37 -0.76 -6.40 -2.99
CA VAL A 37 0.11 -5.42 -3.66
C VAL A 37 1.16 -6.12 -4.53
N PHE A 38 1.91 -7.08 -3.98
CA PHE A 38 3.01 -7.71 -4.70
C PHE A 38 2.54 -8.61 -5.84
N LEU A 39 1.53 -9.45 -5.61
CA LEU A 39 1.01 -10.33 -6.66
C LEU A 39 -0.04 -9.63 -7.50
N GLY A 40 -0.91 -8.82 -6.90
CA GLY A 40 -1.97 -8.14 -7.65
C GLY A 40 -1.46 -7.03 -8.55
N LEU A 41 -0.53 -6.19 -8.08
CA LEU A 41 0.04 -5.09 -8.87
C LEU A 41 1.43 -5.44 -9.43
N GLY A 42 2.26 -6.15 -8.67
CA GLY A 42 3.63 -6.44 -9.08
C GLY A 42 3.76 -7.47 -10.21
N LEU A 43 2.93 -8.52 -10.25
CA LEU A 43 3.01 -9.51 -11.33
C LEU A 43 2.63 -8.93 -12.70
N PRO A 44 1.51 -8.19 -12.87
CA PRO A 44 1.22 -7.54 -14.15
C PRO A 44 2.33 -6.59 -14.57
N TRP A 45 2.88 -5.81 -13.64
CA TRP A 45 3.97 -4.88 -13.91
C TRP A 45 5.24 -5.60 -14.41
N LEU A 46 5.61 -6.71 -13.77
CA LEU A 46 6.73 -7.56 -14.20
C LEU A 46 6.48 -8.15 -15.59
N MET A 47 5.28 -8.69 -15.83
CA MET A 47 4.90 -9.28 -17.11
C MET A 47 4.96 -8.25 -18.24
N CYS A 48 4.45 -7.04 -18.03
CA CYS A 48 4.55 -5.94 -18.97
C CYS A 48 6.01 -5.51 -19.23
N SER A 49 6.82 -5.44 -18.16
CA SER A 49 8.25 -5.11 -18.28
C SER A 49 9.00 -6.11 -19.15
N VAL A 50 8.79 -7.41 -18.93
CA VAL A 50 9.42 -8.48 -19.72
C VAL A 50 8.89 -8.48 -21.17
N TYR A 51 7.58 -8.33 -21.35
CA TYR A 51 6.96 -8.30 -22.68
C TYR A 51 7.54 -7.18 -23.55
N TRP A 52 7.58 -5.95 -23.03
CA TRP A 52 8.10 -4.80 -23.78
C TRP A 52 9.62 -4.84 -23.94
N ALA A 53 10.35 -5.41 -22.99
CA ALA A 53 11.79 -5.66 -23.16
C ALA A 53 12.09 -6.68 -24.27
N ALA A 54 11.19 -7.65 -24.50
CA ALA A 54 11.35 -8.64 -25.56
C ALA A 54 10.87 -8.14 -26.94
N MET A 55 9.79 -7.36 -26.98
CA MET A 55 9.18 -6.87 -28.21
C MET A 55 9.87 -5.63 -28.80
N GLY A 56 10.39 -4.73 -27.95
CA GLY A 56 10.96 -3.44 -28.37
C GLY A 56 9.91 -2.42 -28.88
N ALA A 57 10.39 -1.37 -29.54
CA ALA A 57 9.57 -0.27 -30.07
C ALA A 57 8.76 -0.67 -31.34
N THR A 58 7.68 -1.41 -31.15
CA THR A 58 6.72 -1.69 -32.23
C THR A 58 5.92 -0.43 -32.60
N SER A 59 5.19 -0.49 -33.72
CA SER A 59 4.25 0.57 -34.11
C SER A 59 3.17 0.82 -33.06
N ASP A 60 2.67 -0.24 -32.41
CA ASP A 60 1.67 -0.12 -31.34
C ASP A 60 2.27 0.51 -30.07
N TRP A 61 3.53 0.18 -29.76
CA TRP A 61 4.28 0.83 -28.67
C TRP A 61 4.40 2.33 -28.92
N THR A 62 4.84 2.70 -30.12
CA THR A 62 5.02 4.10 -30.53
C THR A 62 3.71 4.88 -30.41
N ASN A 63 2.58 4.31 -30.84
CA ASN A 63 1.26 4.95 -30.69
C ASN A 63 0.83 5.10 -29.23
N THR A 64 1.24 4.20 -28.34
CA THR A 64 0.88 4.24 -26.92
C THR A 64 1.73 5.25 -26.14
N TYR A 65 3.02 5.35 -26.47
CA TYR A 65 4.00 6.11 -25.69
C TYR A 65 4.44 7.45 -26.32
N SER A 66 3.97 7.76 -27.54
CA SER A 66 4.21 9.06 -28.18
C SER A 66 3.41 10.22 -27.60
N ASN A 67 2.35 9.93 -26.85
CA ASN A 67 1.56 10.93 -26.14
C ASN A 67 1.03 10.34 -24.83
N LEU A 68 1.94 9.91 -23.97
CA LEU A 68 1.61 9.44 -22.64
C LEU A 68 1.86 10.58 -21.66
N ASP A 69 0.85 10.96 -20.86
CA ASP A 69 0.98 12.07 -19.90
C ASP A 69 1.44 13.40 -20.54
N GLY A 70 1.05 13.64 -21.80
CA GLY A 70 1.46 14.84 -22.55
C GLY A 70 2.94 14.89 -22.93
N LYS A 71 3.69 13.80 -22.73
CA LYS A 71 5.10 13.63 -23.09
C LYS A 71 5.26 12.55 -24.17
N ASP A 72 6.24 12.76 -25.04
CA ASP A 72 6.63 11.77 -26.06
C ASP A 72 7.86 11.00 -25.57
N TYR A 73 7.66 9.76 -25.14
CA TYR A 73 8.73 8.91 -24.63
C TYR A 73 9.48 8.15 -25.73
N THR A 74 9.03 8.22 -26.98
CA THR A 74 9.66 7.51 -28.10
C THR A 74 11.02 8.11 -28.47
N ILE A 75 11.24 9.38 -28.10
CA ILE A 75 12.49 10.11 -28.30
C ILE A 75 13.54 9.65 -27.28
N ASP A 76 13.14 9.48 -26.02
CA ASP A 76 14.05 9.11 -24.93
C ASP A 76 14.37 7.60 -24.92
N TYR A 77 13.44 6.77 -25.39
CA TYR A 77 13.55 5.31 -25.41
C TYR A 77 13.32 4.75 -26.82
N PRO A 78 14.26 4.96 -27.77
CA PRO A 78 14.08 4.59 -29.16
C PRO A 78 13.99 3.07 -29.39
N ASP A 79 14.59 2.26 -28.50
CA ASP A 79 14.56 0.80 -28.57
C ASP A 79 13.30 0.19 -27.92
N GLY A 80 12.45 1.02 -27.30
CA GLY A 80 11.24 0.62 -26.61
C GLY A 80 11.45 0.22 -25.15
N GLY A 81 10.34 -0.02 -24.44
CA GLY A 81 10.37 -0.43 -23.03
C GLY A 81 9.05 -0.17 -22.31
N PHE A 82 8.86 -0.80 -21.15
CA PHE A 82 7.67 -0.54 -20.34
C PHE A 82 7.85 0.75 -19.55
N ILE A 83 7.17 1.82 -19.99
CA ILE A 83 7.24 3.15 -19.37
C ILE A 83 6.04 3.35 -18.45
N VAL A 84 6.31 3.86 -17.26
CA VAL A 84 5.27 4.26 -16.29
C VAL A 84 5.62 5.65 -15.76
N PRO A 85 4.82 6.68 -16.07
CA PRO A 85 4.98 8.01 -15.49
C PRO A 85 4.87 7.95 -13.97
N GLY A 86 5.79 8.59 -13.26
CA GLY A 86 5.89 8.55 -11.82
C GLY A 86 5.82 9.94 -11.22
N ASP A 87 4.75 10.70 -11.48
CA ASP A 87 4.72 12.12 -11.13
C ASP A 87 4.62 12.37 -9.62
N ASP A 88 3.96 11.51 -8.83
CA ASP A 88 3.75 11.79 -7.38
C ASP A 88 3.86 10.59 -6.43
N LEU A 89 4.47 9.50 -6.89
CA LEU A 89 4.57 8.26 -6.12
C LEU A 89 5.46 8.42 -4.86
N GLY A 90 6.48 9.28 -4.92
CA GLY A 90 7.43 9.47 -3.83
C GLY A 90 6.80 10.04 -2.55
N PHE A 91 5.96 11.07 -2.69
CA PHE A 91 5.28 11.69 -1.54
C PHE A 91 4.32 10.71 -0.86
N ALA A 92 3.55 9.96 -1.65
CA ALA A 92 2.64 8.94 -1.16
C ALA A 92 3.36 7.88 -0.33
N VAL A 93 4.49 7.38 -0.83
CA VAL A 93 5.29 6.33 -0.18
C VAL A 93 5.90 6.83 1.13
N VAL A 94 6.53 8.01 1.14
CA VAL A 94 7.16 8.55 2.37
C VAL A 94 6.12 8.81 3.46
N THR A 95 4.98 9.37 3.08
CA THR A 95 3.87 9.63 4.01
C THR A 95 3.34 8.32 4.58
N PHE A 96 3.07 7.33 3.75
CA PHE A 96 2.60 6.02 4.18
C PHE A 96 3.59 5.33 5.14
N VAL A 97 4.88 5.29 4.79
CA VAL A 97 5.93 4.64 5.59
C VAL A 97 6.06 5.30 6.96
N THR A 98 6.01 6.63 7.03
CA THR A 98 6.12 7.37 8.29
C THR A 98 5.00 6.97 9.27
N PHE A 99 3.75 6.96 8.81
CA PHE A 99 2.60 6.56 9.62
C PHE A 99 2.63 5.05 9.97
N ALA A 100 3.10 4.20 9.06
CA ALA A 100 3.29 2.78 9.32
C ALA A 100 4.32 2.54 10.43
N CYS A 101 5.45 3.25 10.43
CA CYS A 101 6.44 3.17 11.50
C CYS A 101 5.88 3.58 12.86
N ILE A 102 5.08 4.65 12.91
CA ILE A 102 4.38 5.09 14.12
C ILE A 102 3.42 4.00 14.62
N CYS A 103 2.65 3.40 13.71
CA CYS A 103 1.73 2.30 14.03
C CYS A 103 2.46 1.09 14.63
N PHE A 104 3.53 0.61 13.98
CA PHE A 104 4.33 -0.51 14.48
C PHE A 104 5.03 -0.18 15.80
N ALA A 105 5.50 1.05 16.00
CA ALA A 105 6.06 1.47 17.29
C ALA A 105 5.01 1.41 18.41
N ILE A 106 3.77 1.84 18.16
CA ILE A 106 2.67 1.74 19.12
C ILE A 106 2.35 0.27 19.44
N LEU A 107 2.28 -0.61 18.43
CA LEU A 107 2.10 -2.05 18.64
C LEU A 107 3.25 -2.66 19.45
N GLY A 108 4.49 -2.30 19.13
CA GLY A 108 5.68 -2.76 19.86
C GLY A 108 5.69 -2.32 21.32
N LEU A 109 5.34 -1.05 21.59
CA LEU A 109 5.18 -0.55 22.97
C LEU A 109 4.06 -1.29 23.70
N ARG A 110 2.93 -1.53 23.02
CA ARG A 110 1.81 -2.26 23.59
C ARG A 110 2.16 -3.73 23.89
N ARG A 111 3.02 -4.35 23.08
CA ARG A 111 3.58 -5.69 23.34
C ARG A 111 4.39 -5.72 24.63
N VAL A 112 5.26 -4.71 24.85
CA VAL A 112 6.15 -4.65 26.02
C VAL A 112 5.37 -4.36 27.31
N TYR A 113 4.43 -3.41 27.30
CA TYR A 113 3.73 -2.97 28.52
C TYR A 113 2.40 -3.69 28.77
N GLY A 114 1.75 -4.22 27.73
CA GLY A 114 0.40 -4.78 27.78
C GLY A 114 0.30 -6.28 27.49
N GLY A 115 1.43 -6.94 27.17
CA GLY A 115 1.51 -8.40 26.96
C GLY A 115 0.92 -8.92 25.65
N GLY A 116 0.48 -8.06 24.73
CA GLY A 116 -0.07 -8.44 23.43
C GLY A 116 -0.21 -7.25 22.48
N GLU A 117 -0.22 -7.48 21.17
CA GLU A 117 -0.24 -6.40 20.16
C GLU A 117 -1.64 -5.81 19.98
N LEU A 118 -2.64 -6.67 19.75
CA LEU A 118 -4.06 -6.29 19.57
C LEU A 118 -4.95 -6.78 20.72
N GLY A 119 -4.47 -7.75 21.50
CA GLY A 119 -5.16 -8.39 22.63
C GLY A 119 -5.04 -7.66 23.97
N GLY A 120 -5.33 -8.35 25.07
CA GLY A 120 -5.23 -7.78 26.42
C GLY A 120 -6.47 -6.98 26.91
N PRO A 121 -6.30 -6.07 27.89
CA PRO A 121 -7.41 -5.40 28.59
C PRO A 121 -8.34 -4.61 27.65
N VAL A 122 -9.65 -4.70 27.90
CA VAL A 122 -10.68 -4.07 27.05
C VAL A 122 -10.49 -2.56 26.91
N LYS A 123 -10.11 -1.86 27.99
CA LYS A 123 -9.83 -0.42 27.94
C LYS A 123 -8.66 -0.07 27.01
N ALA A 124 -7.58 -0.86 27.05
CA ALA A 124 -6.40 -0.65 26.20
C ALA A 124 -6.72 -0.89 24.72
N LYS A 125 -7.60 -1.84 24.41
CA LYS A 125 -8.08 -2.10 23.04
C LYS A 125 -8.79 -0.89 22.44
N TRP A 126 -9.73 -0.30 23.19
CA TRP A 126 -10.48 0.88 22.73
C TRP A 126 -9.57 2.10 22.55
N VAL A 127 -8.65 2.34 23.49
CA VAL A 127 -7.68 3.45 23.37
C VAL A 127 -6.82 3.28 22.10
N THR A 128 -6.28 2.08 21.87
CA THR A 128 -5.44 1.81 20.69
C THR A 128 -6.25 1.94 19.39
N PHE A 129 -7.51 1.50 19.38
CA PHE A 129 -8.41 1.67 18.24
C PHE A 129 -8.62 3.15 17.88
N PHE A 130 -8.93 4.01 18.86
CA PHE A 130 -9.12 5.44 18.58
C PHE A 130 -7.84 6.13 18.11
N ILE A 131 -6.67 5.74 18.64
CA ILE A 131 -5.38 6.24 18.15
C ILE A 131 -5.18 5.85 16.68
N PHE A 132 -5.43 4.59 16.31
CA PHE A 132 -5.26 4.13 14.93
C PHE A 132 -6.28 4.73 13.97
N ALA A 133 -7.54 4.86 14.39
CA ALA A 133 -8.56 5.57 13.61
C ALA A 133 -8.16 7.04 13.39
N GLY A 134 -7.64 7.70 14.43
CA GLY A 134 -7.11 9.06 14.34
C GLY A 134 -5.91 9.18 13.41
N LEU A 135 -4.93 8.26 13.51
CA LEU A 135 -3.78 8.20 12.60
C LEU A 135 -4.21 7.97 11.15
N TRP A 136 -5.24 7.13 10.91
CA TRP A 136 -5.78 6.89 9.58
C TRP A 136 -6.45 8.14 8.99
N VAL A 137 -7.26 8.85 9.78
CA VAL A 137 -7.85 10.13 9.36
C VAL A 137 -6.74 11.15 9.07
N ALA A 138 -5.76 11.28 9.95
CA ALA A 138 -4.64 12.20 9.79
C ALA A 138 -3.82 11.88 8.53
N PHE A 139 -3.57 10.60 8.24
CA PHE A 139 -2.92 10.16 7.02
C PHE A 139 -3.71 10.60 5.78
N ILE A 140 -5.03 10.37 5.74
CA ILE A 140 -5.88 10.79 4.60
C ILE A 140 -5.87 12.30 4.46
N THR A 141 -6.03 13.04 5.56
CA THR A 141 -6.02 14.50 5.51
C THR A 141 -4.67 15.02 5.00
N LEU A 142 -3.55 14.50 5.52
CA LEU A 142 -2.22 14.90 5.09
C LEU A 142 -1.98 14.58 3.61
N TYR A 143 -2.37 13.38 3.18
CA TYR A 143 -2.25 12.94 1.79
C TYR A 143 -3.08 13.83 0.85
N CYS A 144 -4.33 14.13 1.22
CA CYS A 144 -5.20 14.97 0.39
C CYS A 144 -4.79 16.43 0.37
N VAL A 145 -4.36 16.99 1.49
CA VAL A 145 -4.02 18.43 1.61
C VAL A 145 -2.64 18.71 1.01
N LEU A 146 -1.62 17.96 1.41
CA LEU A 146 -0.25 18.21 0.94
C LEU A 146 0.04 17.53 -0.40
N GLY A 147 -0.57 16.38 -0.68
CA GLY A 147 -0.48 15.75 -2.01
C GLY A 147 -1.26 16.53 -3.07
N GLY A 148 -2.29 17.28 -2.69
CA GLY A 148 -3.01 18.17 -3.60
C GLY A 148 -2.26 19.46 -3.96
N GLU A 149 -1.35 19.94 -3.09
CA GLU A 149 -0.56 21.15 -3.34
C GLU A 149 0.69 20.92 -4.20
N VAL A 150 1.10 19.67 -4.44
CA VAL A 150 2.24 19.32 -5.30
C VAL A 150 1.85 19.18 -6.78
N VAL A 151 0.55 19.28 -7.11
CA VAL A 151 0.01 19.07 -8.47
C VAL A 151 -0.46 20.39 -9.14
N ILE A 152 0.23 21.52 -8.90
CA ILE A 152 0.00 22.76 -9.68
C ILE A 152 1.33 23.31 -10.19
#